data_AF-W7SLC6-F1
#
_entry.id   AF-W7SLC6-F1
#
_cell.length_a   1.000
_cell.length_b   1.000
_cell.length_c   1.000
_cell.angle_alpha   90.00
_cell.angle_beta   90.00
_cell.angle_gamma   90.00
#
_symmetry.space_group_name_H-M   'P 1'
#
loop_
_entity.id
_entity.type
_entity.pdbx_description
1 polymer ?
#
loop_
_entity_poly.entity_id
_entity_poly.type
_entity_poly.pdbx_seq_one_letter_code
_entity_poly.pdbx_strand_id
1 'polypeptide(L)'
;MTGAVKDELSRLAVAKTCCRRAEVSSLLRFAGGLHIVAGRVVVEAELDTGAAARRLRKEIHDLYGHHSDVHVLTSGGLRKGTRWVVRVVKDGEGLARQTGLLDPRGRP
;
A
#
# COMPACT_ATOMS: atom_id res chain seq x y z
N MET A 1 1.01 -13.88 -18.15
CA MET A 1 2.45 -13.49 -18.18
C MET A 1 2.77 -12.41 -17.15
N THR A 2 2.02 -11.30 -17.10
CA THR A 2 2.24 -10.19 -16.15
C THR A 2 2.24 -10.60 -14.67
N GLY A 3 1.35 -11.51 -14.26
CA GLY A 3 1.27 -11.97 -12.86
C GLY A 3 2.54 -12.69 -12.36
N ALA A 4 3.19 -13.50 -13.22
CA ALA A 4 4.39 -14.24 -12.84
C ALA A 4 5.58 -13.30 -12.57
N VAL A 5 5.74 -12.27 -13.42
CA VAL A 5 6.80 -11.26 -13.26
C VAL A 5 6.56 -10.42 -12.00
N LYS A 6 5.31 -10.05 -11.71
CA LYS A 6 4.96 -9.35 -10.46
C LYS A 6 5.31 -10.18 -9.22
N ASP A 7 5.04 -11.48 -9.27
CA ASP A 7 5.34 -12.40 -8.19
C ASP A 7 6.87 -12.55 -7.98
N GLU A 8 7.65 -12.64 -9.06
CA GLU A 8 9.11 -12.59 -9.01
C GLU A 8 9.63 -11.29 -8.38
N LEU A 9 9.21 -10.13 -8.89
CA LEU A 9 9.62 -8.82 -8.39
C LEU A 9 9.23 -8.61 -6.92
N SER A 10 8.09 -9.16 -6.48
CA SER A 10 7.67 -9.07 -5.08
C SER A 10 8.63 -9.75 -4.09
N ARG A 11 9.48 -10.67 -4.57
CA ARG A 11 10.50 -11.36 -3.76
C ARG A 11 11.88 -10.72 -3.85
N LEU A 12 12.08 -9.74 -4.72
CA LEU A 12 13.36 -9.07 -4.89
C LEU A 12 13.76 -8.33 -3.61
N ALA A 13 14.88 -8.70 -3.01
CA ALA A 13 15.41 -8.03 -1.83
C ALA A 13 15.97 -6.65 -2.21
N VAL A 14 15.46 -5.59 -1.57
CA VAL A 14 15.94 -4.22 -1.76
C VAL A 14 16.72 -3.80 -0.51
N ALA A 15 18.04 -3.69 -0.63
CA ALA A 15 18.91 -3.46 0.53
C ALA A 15 18.90 -2.01 1.05
N LYS A 16 18.83 -1.02 0.13
CA LYS A 16 18.92 0.39 0.49
C LYS A 16 17.57 0.92 0.99
N THR A 17 17.56 1.51 2.20
CA THR A 17 16.36 2.09 2.82
C THR A 17 15.69 3.15 1.95
N CYS A 18 16.46 4.00 1.25
CA CYS A 18 15.87 5.00 0.35
C CYS A 18 15.11 4.37 -0.83
N CYS A 19 15.60 3.27 -1.39
CA CYS A 19 14.92 2.54 -2.46
C CYS A 19 13.64 1.87 -1.95
N ARG A 20 13.67 1.28 -0.75
CA ARG A 20 12.48 0.70 -0.10
C ARG A 20 11.40 1.77 0.14
N ARG A 21 11.80 2.94 0.66
CA ARG A 21 10.89 4.08 0.87
C ARG A 21 10.30 4.61 -0.44
N ALA A 22 11.12 4.68 -1.50
CA ALA A 22 10.66 5.08 -2.83
C ALA A 22 9.64 4.08 -3.38
N GLU A 23 9.91 2.79 -3.25
CA GLU A 23 8.98 1.72 -3.66
C GLU A 23 7.62 1.84 -2.96
N VAL A 24 7.61 1.96 -1.63
CA VAL A 24 6.35 2.14 -0.86
C VAL A 24 5.63 3.42 -1.27
N SER A 25 6.37 4.52 -1.39
CA SER A 25 5.83 5.82 -1.83
C SER A 25 5.18 5.76 -3.21
N SER A 26 5.81 5.05 -4.15
CA SER A 26 5.27 4.85 -5.50
C SER A 26 4.06 3.92 -5.48
N LEU A 27 4.10 2.81 -4.76
CA LEU A 27 2.97 1.88 -4.63
C LEU A 27 1.74 2.59 -4.06
N LEU A 28 1.90 3.37 -2.99
CA LEU A 28 0.79 4.10 -2.39
C LEU A 28 0.23 5.19 -3.31
N ARG A 29 1.05 5.81 -4.17
CA ARG A 29 0.58 6.80 -5.15
C ARG A 29 -0.19 6.20 -6.32
N PHE A 30 0.25 5.05 -6.83
CA PHE A 30 -0.32 4.45 -8.04
C PHE A 30 -1.42 3.42 -7.76
N ALA A 31 -1.30 2.69 -6.66
CA ALA A 31 -2.27 1.67 -6.26
C ALA A 31 -3.16 2.14 -5.11
N GLY A 32 -2.84 3.28 -4.49
CA GLY A 32 -3.51 3.73 -3.30
C GLY A 32 -4.44 4.93 -3.46
N GLY A 33 -5.15 5.18 -2.37
CA GLY A 33 -6.07 6.28 -2.20
C GLY A 33 -6.01 6.79 -0.76
N LEU A 34 -6.35 8.07 -0.61
CA LEU A 34 -6.54 8.71 0.69
C LEU A 34 -8.03 8.88 0.92
N HIS A 35 -8.52 8.32 2.01
CA HIS A 35 -9.93 8.31 2.36
C HIS A 35 -10.10 9.04 3.69
N ILE A 36 -11.06 9.96 3.76
CA ILE A 36 -11.46 10.58 5.03
C ILE A 36 -12.67 9.81 5.54
N VAL A 37 -12.48 9.05 6.61
CA VAL A 37 -13.53 8.24 7.23
C VAL A 37 -13.76 8.74 8.64
N ALA A 38 -14.95 9.29 8.91
CA ALA A 38 -15.32 9.88 10.20
C ALA A 38 -14.27 10.88 10.74
N GLY A 39 -13.76 11.75 9.86
CA GLY A 39 -12.75 12.77 10.19
C GLY A 39 -11.33 12.23 10.38
N ARG A 40 -11.06 10.95 10.09
CA ARG A 40 -9.73 10.34 10.16
C ARG A 40 -9.20 10.03 8.78
N VAL A 41 -7.91 10.29 8.57
CA VAL A 41 -7.20 9.89 7.34
C VAL A 41 -6.95 8.39 7.37
N VAL A 42 -7.41 7.71 6.34
CA VAL A 42 -7.18 6.29 6.08
C VAL A 42 -6.43 6.18 4.76
N VAL A 43 -5.33 5.41 4.78
CA VAL A 43 -4.55 5.10 3.56
C VAL A 43 -4.91 3.69 3.12
N GLU A 44 -5.32 3.56 1.87
CA GLU A 44 -5.66 2.28 1.25
C GLU A 44 -4.82 2.06 0.00
N ALA A 45 -4.46 0.81 -0.30
CA ALA A 45 -3.79 0.43 -1.54
C ALA A 45 -4.37 -0.88 -2.08
N GLU A 46 -4.86 -0.84 -3.32
CA GLU A 46 -5.46 -1.98 -4.01
C GLU A 46 -4.47 -2.65 -4.96
N LEU A 47 -4.10 -3.88 -4.64
CA LEU A 47 -3.11 -4.66 -5.37
C LEU A 47 -3.74 -5.89 -6.03
N ASP A 48 -3.14 -6.31 -7.13
CA ASP A 48 -3.61 -7.43 -7.95
C ASP A 48 -2.97 -8.77 -7.59
N THR A 49 -1.98 -8.75 -6.70
CA THR A 49 -1.29 -9.95 -6.22
C THR A 49 -1.14 -9.93 -4.70
N GLY A 50 -1.30 -11.09 -4.07
CA GLY A 50 -1.11 -11.22 -2.63
C GLY A 50 0.35 -11.14 -2.17
N ALA A 51 1.29 -11.40 -3.07
CA ALA A 51 2.70 -11.25 -2.76
C ALA A 51 3.09 -9.76 -2.63
N ALA A 52 2.61 -8.91 -3.55
CA ALA A 52 2.78 -7.45 -3.43
C ALA A 52 2.10 -6.89 -2.17
N ALA A 53 0.89 -7.37 -1.84
CA ALA A 53 0.18 -6.92 -0.63
C ALA A 53 0.93 -7.26 0.66
N ARG A 54 1.45 -8.49 0.78
CA ARG A 54 2.27 -8.89 1.94
C ARG A 54 3.57 -8.12 2.03
N ARG A 55 4.23 -7.86 0.89
CA ARG A 55 5.43 -7.02 0.81
C ARG A 55 5.14 -5.61 1.29
N LEU A 56 4.11 -4.95 0.74
CA LEU A 56 3.72 -3.59 1.13
C LEU A 56 3.40 -3.51 2.63
N ARG A 57 2.63 -4.46 3.17
CA ARG A 57 2.34 -4.53 4.61
C ARG A 57 3.60 -4.60 5.47
N LYS A 58 4.55 -5.47 5.10
CA LYS A 58 5.84 -5.60 5.79
C LYS A 58 6.63 -4.30 5.73
N GLU A 59 6.77 -3.71 4.55
CA GLU A 59 7.55 -2.49 4.35
C GLU A 59 6.94 -1.28 5.08
N ILE A 60 5.61 -1.16 5.13
CA ILE A 60 4.93 -0.13 5.92
C ILE A 60 5.30 -0.24 7.41
N HIS A 61 5.32 -1.46 7.94
CA HIS A 61 5.69 -1.70 9.33
C HIS A 61 7.18 -1.43 9.57
N ASP A 62 8.07 -2.05 8.77
CA ASP A 62 9.52 -1.98 8.96
C ASP A 62 10.08 -0.56 8.79
N LEU A 63 9.52 0.24 7.87
CA LEU A 63 10.05 1.58 7.55
C LEU A 63 9.42 2.71 8.35
N TYR A 64 8.16 2.55 8.77
CA TYR A 64 7.36 3.63 9.34
C TYR A 64 6.67 3.28 10.67
N GLY A 65 6.70 2.01 11.10
CA GLY A 65 6.11 1.56 12.36
C GLY A 65 4.58 1.41 12.35
N HIS A 66 3.93 1.61 11.20
CA HIS A 66 2.47 1.54 11.08
C HIS A 66 1.99 0.11 10.90
N HIS A 67 0.89 -0.24 11.57
CA HIS A 67 0.20 -1.50 11.33
C HIS A 67 -0.79 -1.35 10.17
N SER A 68 -0.79 -2.33 9.27
CA SER A 68 -1.75 -2.42 8.18
C SER A 68 -2.49 -3.75 8.20
N ASP A 69 -3.77 -3.67 7.86
CA ASP A 69 -4.65 -4.81 7.62
C ASP A 69 -4.67 -5.15 6.13
N VAL A 70 -4.85 -6.42 5.81
CA VAL A 70 -4.96 -6.90 4.42
C VAL A 70 -6.31 -7.57 4.23
N HIS A 71 -7.14 -7.00 3.38
CA HIS A 71 -8.43 -7.56 3.01
C HIS A 71 -8.35 -8.19 1.62
N VAL A 72 -8.95 -9.38 1.48
CA VAL A 72 -9.11 -10.03 0.19
C VAL A 72 -10.50 -9.70 -0.35
N LEU A 73 -10.55 -9.04 -1.49
CA LEU A 73 -11.78 -8.75 -2.21
C LEU A 73 -11.90 -9.72 -3.38
N THR A 74 -12.85 -10.64 -3.30
CA THR A 74 -13.25 -11.46 -4.43
C THR A 74 -14.21 -10.66 -5.27
N SER A 75 -13.79 -10.21 -6.46
CA SER A 75 -14.71 -9.54 -7.37
C SER A 75 -15.72 -10.55 -7.92
N GLY A 76 -17.01 -10.30 -7.69
CA GLY A 76 -18.12 -11.00 -8.33
C GLY A 76 -18.50 -10.34 -9.66
N GLY A 77 -18.88 -11.13 -10.66
CA GLY A 77 -19.34 -10.62 -11.97
C GLY A 77 -18.25 -10.59 -13.06
N LEU A 78 -18.27 -9.55 -13.92
CA LEU A 78 -17.48 -9.47 -15.16
C LEU A 78 -15.98 -9.19 -14.94
N ARG A 79 -15.60 -8.63 -13.78
CA ARG A 79 -14.19 -8.55 -13.37
C ARG A 79 -13.78 -9.87 -12.75
N LYS A 80 -12.98 -10.66 -13.46
CA LYS A 80 -12.36 -11.87 -12.91
C LYS A 80 -11.03 -11.49 -12.24
N GLY A 81 -10.95 -11.55 -10.92
CA GLY A 81 -9.67 -11.47 -10.22
C GLY A 81 -9.75 -11.16 -8.73
N THR A 82 -8.92 -11.83 -7.95
CA THR A 82 -8.75 -11.53 -6.52
C THR A 82 -8.00 -10.21 -6.36
N ARG A 83 -8.58 -9.25 -5.64
CA ARG A 83 -7.94 -7.98 -5.29
C ARG A 83 -7.57 -7.99 -3.81
N TRP A 84 -6.49 -7.32 -3.47
CA TRP A 84 -5.94 -7.28 -2.13
C TRP A 84 -5.86 -5.82 -1.71
N VAL A 85 -6.56 -5.45 -0.65
CA VAL A 85 -6.55 -4.08 -0.11
C VAL A 85 -5.68 -4.07 1.13
N VAL A 86 -4.58 -3.33 1.08
CA VAL A 86 -3.75 -3.00 2.25
C VAL A 86 -4.28 -1.69 2.83
N ARG A 87 -4.64 -1.70 4.11
CA ARG A 87 -5.31 -0.56 4.77
C ARG A 87 -4.61 -0.16 6.05
N VAL A 88 -4.37 1.14 6.21
CA VAL A 88 -3.83 1.76 7.43
C VAL A 88 -4.86 2.73 7.97
N VAL A 89 -5.51 2.33 9.07
CA VAL A 89 -6.55 3.13 9.73
C VAL A 89 -5.98 3.92 10.90
N LYS A 90 -5.20 3.27 11.76
CA LYS A 90 -4.55 3.93 12.90
C LYS A 90 -3.34 4.71 12.39
N ASP A 91 -3.34 6.01 12.67
CA ASP A 91 -2.28 6.94 12.24
C ASP A 91 -2.02 6.96 10.72
N GLY A 92 -3.09 6.84 9.92
CA GLY A 92 -3.01 6.94 8.47
C GLY A 92 -2.48 8.30 7.99
N GLU A 93 -2.73 9.36 8.76
CA GLU A 93 -2.21 10.70 8.49
C GLU A 93 -0.67 10.76 8.62
N GLY A 94 -0.11 10.10 9.64
CA GLY A 94 1.33 9.95 9.82
C GLY A 94 1.98 9.25 8.63
N LEU A 95 1.43 8.10 8.21
CA LEU A 95 1.90 7.39 7.02
C LEU A 95 1.78 8.26 5.77
N ALA A 96 0.64 8.94 5.58
CA ALA A 96 0.39 9.75 4.40
C ALA A 96 1.40 10.91 4.27
N ARG A 97 1.73 11.60 5.38
CA ARG A 97 2.79 12.62 5.39
C ARG A 97 4.17 12.04 5.09
N GLN A 98 4.55 10.94 5.76
CA GLN A 98 5.87 10.32 5.60
C GLN A 98 6.11 9.76 4.20
N THR A 99 5.04 9.41 3.49
CA THR A 99 5.10 8.90 2.11
C THR A 99 4.82 10.00 1.09
N GLY A 100 4.50 11.23 1.53
CA GLY A 100 4.22 12.38 0.68
C GLY A 100 2.90 12.26 -0.10
N LEU A 101 1.95 11.49 0.41
CA LEU A 101 0.53 11.56 0.01
C LEU A 101 -0.19 12.76 0.63
N LEU A 102 0.38 13.35 1.68
CA LEU A 102 -0.05 14.61 2.25
C LEU A 102 1.15 15.53 2.39
N ASP A 103 0.94 16.81 2.12
CA ASP A 103 1.89 17.87 2.48
C ASP A 103 1.84 18.19 4.00
N PRO A 104 2.75 19.04 4.52
CA PRO A 104 2.73 19.46 5.92
C PRO A 104 1.46 20.24 6.35
N ARG A 105 0.68 20.74 5.40
CA ARG A 105 -0.59 21.46 5.63
C ARG A 105 -1.81 20.54 5.53
N GLY A 106 -1.62 19.24 5.33
CA GLY A 106 -2.68 18.25 5.23
C GLY A 106 -3.38 18.22 3.86
N ARG A 107 -2.74 18.73 2.81
CA ARG A 107 -3.28 18.71 1.43
C ARG A 107 -2.77 17.46 0.69
N PRO A 108 -3.63 16.75 -0.06
CA PRO A 108 -3.23 15.62 -0.92
C PRO A 108 -2.33 16.03 -2.09
#